data_AF-A0AAU6GMA7-F1
#
_entry.id   AF-A0AAU6GMA7-F1
#
_cell.length_a   1.000
_cell.length_b   1.000
_cell.length_c   1.000
_cell.angle_alpha   90.00
_cell.angle_beta   90.00
_cell.angle_gamma   90.00
#
_symmetry.space_group_name_H-M   'P 1'
#
loop_
_entity.id
_entity.type
_entity.pdbx_description
1 polymer ?
#
loop_
_entity_poly.entity_id
_entity_poly.type
_entity_poly.pdbx_seq_one_letter_code
_entity_poly.pdbx_strand_id
1 'polypeptide(L)'
;MAAPTAGHSEQLTTPERQQIFAWSREIDANRRQLEKRWTQQLAASSCVVLPPHGAPAPLEHLAEGGGFRIPASHTDQLGSAAADFFSDMAVRDGCAYLRGFGYYAADAQMYLPGRAPSPARRFSLVAERWPRYAAFARPLADGAAEEPARWYPWLAWLAFLEAAVNDVCTARWSAAALGQEETAAVLDGLLEGLAVLLAEASFNRWHPAAGPCAPHTWGDRAVALLADPHAAEVLHGVGRELACRGAAADAVRAVREGDVLWQVAAVADTRWPAITHSHPQAPVLLVSEAFGAMAAGPLLAGMLPAADRARVRLAVSRFSVHEAEMARVAAGTWRTGPLDADGVVVVHVDDSVFTGRTHDGLRDSLTGTPAAVYLVPLTLDVGTPFNHPEELTALGRDVADHLATLEEQVRQVGGVLPTAPSLWARRKRPGPPGESAVAAFARVSGGSDRLLALLWDRYAPEVRRA
;
A
#
# COMPACT_ATOMS: atom_id res chain seq x y z
N MET A 1 -29.17 16.67 19.35
CA MET A 1 -29.01 15.35 18.68
C MET A 1 -29.14 14.28 19.75
N ALA A 2 -30.18 13.47 19.70
CA ALA A 2 -30.35 12.35 20.62
C ALA A 2 -29.28 11.29 20.34
N ALA A 3 -28.69 10.73 21.39
CA ALA A 3 -27.78 9.61 21.27
C ALA A 3 -28.52 8.42 20.63
N PRO A 4 -27.91 7.69 19.67
CA PRO A 4 -28.54 6.52 19.10
C PRO A 4 -28.76 5.49 20.21
N THR A 5 -30.02 5.13 20.42
CA THR A 5 -30.42 3.97 21.21
C THR A 5 -29.69 2.75 20.67
N ALA A 6 -28.99 2.01 21.55
CA ALA A 6 -28.33 0.75 21.22
C ALA A 6 -29.36 -0.23 20.65
N GLY A 7 -29.48 -0.24 19.32
CA GLY A 7 -30.28 -1.20 18.59
C GLY A 7 -29.70 -2.59 18.76
N HIS A 8 -30.56 -3.59 18.80
CA HIS A 8 -30.19 -5.00 18.71
C HIS A 8 -29.09 -5.17 17.64
N SER A 9 -27.96 -5.80 17.97
CA SER A 9 -26.99 -6.16 16.94
C SER A 9 -27.69 -7.14 15.99
N GLU A 10 -28.07 -6.68 14.81
CA GLU A 10 -28.59 -7.56 13.77
C GLU A 10 -27.47 -8.53 13.43
N GLN A 11 -27.70 -9.79 13.76
CA GLN A 11 -26.73 -10.84 13.50
C GLN A 11 -26.90 -11.28 12.05
N LEU A 12 -25.78 -11.42 11.33
CA LEU A 12 -25.77 -12.02 9.98
C LEU A 12 -26.59 -13.32 9.96
N THR A 13 -27.39 -13.50 8.91
CA THR A 13 -28.15 -14.73 8.69
C THR A 13 -27.21 -15.90 8.36
N THR A 14 -27.70 -17.14 8.46
CA THR A 14 -26.87 -18.33 8.13
C THR A 14 -26.37 -18.31 6.68
N PRO A 15 -27.20 -17.98 5.66
CA PRO A 15 -26.73 -17.84 4.28
C PRO A 15 -25.61 -16.81 4.10
N GLU A 16 -25.74 -15.61 4.68
CA GLU A 16 -24.72 -14.56 4.58
C GLU A 16 -23.38 -15.02 5.15
N ARG A 17 -23.39 -15.65 6.33
CA ARG A 17 -22.17 -16.21 6.93
C ARG A 17 -21.52 -17.25 6.01
N GLN A 18 -22.33 -18.14 5.42
CA GLN A 18 -21.84 -19.17 4.51
C GLN A 18 -21.17 -18.57 3.27
N GLN A 19 -21.75 -17.52 2.70
CA GLN A 19 -21.19 -16.80 1.55
C GLN A 19 -19.84 -16.17 1.90
N ILE A 20 -19.76 -15.41 2.99
CA ILE A 20 -18.50 -14.75 3.39
C ILE A 20 -17.41 -15.79 3.72
N PHE A 21 -17.76 -16.90 4.37
CA PHE A 21 -16.82 -18.02 4.58
C PHE A 21 -16.39 -18.67 3.26
N ALA A 22 -17.25 -18.73 2.25
CA ALA A 22 -16.89 -19.22 0.93
C ALA A 22 -15.87 -18.30 0.26
N TRP A 23 -16.10 -16.97 0.29
CA TRP A 23 -15.13 -15.99 -0.20
C TRP A 23 -13.78 -16.11 0.49
N SER A 24 -13.75 -16.20 1.83
CA SER A 24 -12.49 -16.37 2.58
C SER A 24 -11.71 -17.62 2.15
N ARG A 25 -12.40 -18.76 1.93
CA ARG A 25 -11.74 -19.99 1.46
C ARG A 25 -11.21 -19.87 0.04
N GLU A 26 -11.94 -19.19 -0.83
CA GLU A 26 -11.53 -18.96 -2.23
C GLU A 26 -10.32 -18.04 -2.30
N ILE A 27 -10.32 -16.92 -1.57
CA ILE A 27 -9.18 -16.00 -1.46
C ILE A 27 -7.92 -16.77 -1.02
N ASP A 28 -8.03 -17.60 0.03
CA ASP A 28 -6.92 -18.42 0.52
C ASP A 28 -6.47 -19.51 -0.47
N ALA A 29 -7.37 -20.04 -1.29
CA ALA A 29 -7.02 -20.99 -2.34
C ALA A 29 -6.27 -20.30 -3.49
N ASN A 30 -6.80 -19.17 -3.97
CA ASN A 30 -6.17 -18.36 -5.02
C ASN A 30 -4.78 -17.88 -4.61
N ARG A 31 -4.64 -17.44 -3.35
CA ARG A 31 -3.36 -17.13 -2.73
C ARG A 31 -2.37 -18.27 -2.90
N ARG A 32 -2.61 -19.41 -2.24
CA ARG A 32 -1.69 -20.56 -2.23
C ARG A 32 -1.31 -21.04 -3.63
N GLN A 33 -2.25 -21.00 -4.57
CA GLN A 33 -1.97 -21.35 -5.96
C GLN A 33 -0.99 -20.36 -6.63
N LEU A 34 -1.21 -19.06 -6.43
CA LEU A 34 -0.32 -18.01 -6.92
C LEU A 34 1.07 -18.11 -6.30
N GLU A 35 1.15 -18.27 -4.97
CA GLU A 35 2.41 -18.41 -4.24
C GLU A 35 3.24 -19.58 -4.77
N LYS A 36 2.58 -20.73 -4.99
CA LYS A 36 3.22 -21.91 -5.56
C LYS A 36 3.75 -21.64 -6.97
N ARG A 37 2.95 -20.99 -7.83
CA ARG A 37 3.34 -20.63 -9.20
C ARG A 37 4.55 -19.70 -9.21
N TRP A 38 4.51 -18.62 -8.43
CA TRP A 38 5.62 -17.66 -8.37
C TRP A 38 6.89 -18.27 -7.79
N THR A 39 6.78 -19.08 -6.75
CA THR A 39 7.95 -19.81 -6.19
C THR A 39 8.60 -20.70 -7.24
N GLN A 40 7.79 -21.40 -8.05
CA GLN A 40 8.28 -22.24 -9.15
C GLN A 40 8.94 -21.40 -10.26
N GLN A 41 8.34 -20.29 -10.65
CA GLN A 41 8.89 -19.39 -11.68
C GLN A 41 10.18 -18.72 -11.24
N LEU A 42 10.23 -18.23 -10.00
CA LEU A 42 11.42 -17.64 -9.40
C LEU A 42 12.56 -18.67 -9.34
N ALA A 43 12.28 -19.90 -8.89
CA ALA A 43 13.27 -20.98 -8.90
C ALA A 43 13.76 -21.31 -10.32
N ALA A 44 12.87 -21.31 -11.30
CA ALA A 44 13.22 -21.59 -12.70
C ALA A 44 14.01 -20.45 -13.37
N SER A 45 13.77 -19.20 -12.97
CA SER A 45 14.41 -18.03 -13.56
C SER A 45 15.91 -17.97 -13.31
N SER A 46 16.39 -18.57 -12.21
CA SER A 46 17.78 -18.49 -11.74
C SER A 46 18.32 -17.07 -11.58
N CYS A 47 17.48 -16.02 -11.58
CA CYS A 47 17.93 -14.63 -11.46
C CYS A 47 18.17 -14.21 -10.01
N VAL A 48 17.67 -14.98 -9.04
CA VAL A 48 17.93 -14.81 -7.61
C VAL A 48 18.29 -16.16 -7.01
N VAL A 49 19.37 -16.22 -6.23
CA VAL A 49 19.73 -17.39 -5.44
C VAL A 49 18.71 -17.52 -4.32
N LEU A 50 17.86 -18.55 -4.39
CA LEU A 50 16.91 -18.85 -3.31
C LEU A 50 17.65 -19.18 -2.01
N PRO A 51 17.07 -18.86 -0.85
CA PRO A 51 17.69 -19.17 0.42
C PRO A 51 17.83 -20.71 0.59
N PRO A 52 18.84 -21.18 1.35
CA PRO A 52 19.19 -22.59 1.44
C PRO A 52 18.05 -23.47 2.00
N HIS A 53 18.11 -24.79 1.73
CA HIS A 53 17.13 -25.76 2.26
C HIS A 53 17.00 -25.62 3.80
N GLY A 54 15.77 -25.35 4.28
CA GLY A 54 15.47 -25.10 5.68
C GLY A 54 15.23 -23.62 6.04
N ALA A 55 15.48 -22.69 5.11
CA ALA A 55 15.06 -21.30 5.25
C ALA A 55 13.55 -21.12 5.03
N PRO A 56 12.95 -20.02 5.56
CA PRO A 56 11.56 -19.67 5.32
C PRO A 56 11.22 -19.62 3.82
N ALA A 57 10.00 -19.99 3.43
CA ALA A 57 9.54 -19.81 2.06
C ALA A 57 9.63 -18.31 1.64
N PRO A 58 9.72 -17.98 0.34
CA PRO A 58 9.83 -16.58 -0.13
C PRO A 58 8.84 -15.59 0.50
N LEU A 59 7.60 -16.01 0.76
CA LEU A 59 6.58 -15.15 1.37
C LEU A 59 6.62 -15.10 2.88
N GLU A 60 7.33 -16.03 3.53
CA GLU A 60 7.61 -15.90 4.96
C GLU A 60 8.61 -14.76 5.24
N HIS A 61 9.33 -14.31 4.21
CA HIS A 61 10.12 -13.07 4.21
C HIS A 61 9.28 -11.80 4.01
N LEU A 62 8.00 -11.92 3.64
CA LEU A 62 7.04 -10.84 3.80
C LEU A 62 6.46 -10.93 5.21
N ALA A 63 6.58 -9.86 5.98
CA ALA A 63 6.00 -9.79 7.31
C ALA A 63 4.47 -9.81 7.22
N GLU A 64 3.81 -10.42 8.21
CA GLU A 64 2.35 -10.34 8.30
C GLU A 64 1.92 -8.88 8.52
N GLY A 65 1.31 -8.24 7.53
CA GLY A 65 0.97 -6.82 7.56
C GLY A 65 2.01 -5.90 6.92
N GLY A 66 2.94 -6.47 6.16
CA GLY A 66 3.76 -5.75 5.21
C GLY A 66 5.22 -5.54 5.60
N GLY A 67 6.04 -5.36 4.56
CA GLY A 67 7.47 -5.13 4.63
C GLY A 67 8.28 -6.43 4.61
N PHE A 68 9.56 -6.30 4.28
CA PHE A 68 10.47 -7.43 4.21
C PHE A 68 11.10 -7.72 5.58
N ARG A 69 11.28 -9.01 5.87
CA ARG A 69 12.00 -9.50 7.04
C ARG A 69 12.94 -10.64 6.68
N ILE A 70 14.01 -10.76 7.44
CA ILE A 70 15.01 -11.82 7.31
C ILE A 70 15.26 -12.47 8.67
N PRO A 71 15.77 -13.70 8.74
CA PRO A 71 16.22 -14.26 10.01
C PRO A 71 17.31 -13.35 10.61
N ALA A 72 17.19 -13.03 11.90
CA ALA A 72 18.14 -12.16 12.59
C ALA A 72 19.59 -12.69 12.53
N SER A 73 19.72 -14.02 12.49
CA SER A 73 21.00 -14.74 12.31
C SER A 73 21.65 -14.58 10.93
N HIS A 74 20.98 -13.95 9.96
CA HIS A 74 21.47 -13.75 8.59
C HIS A 74 21.65 -12.26 8.25
N THR A 75 21.60 -11.38 9.26
CA THR A 75 21.76 -9.92 9.09
C THR A 75 23.16 -9.53 8.60
N ASP A 76 24.16 -10.35 8.87
CA ASP A 76 25.52 -10.23 8.32
C ASP A 76 25.57 -10.39 6.79
N GLN A 77 24.58 -11.06 6.20
CA GLN A 77 24.50 -11.30 4.75
C GLN A 77 23.88 -10.13 3.97
N LEU A 78 23.39 -9.08 4.65
CA LEU A 78 22.84 -7.88 4.02
C LEU A 78 23.91 -7.04 3.29
N GLY A 79 25.16 -7.11 3.74
CA GLY A 79 26.22 -6.18 3.32
C GLY A 79 26.18 -4.86 4.11
N SER A 80 27.29 -4.11 4.08
CA SER A 80 27.49 -2.92 4.91
C SER A 80 26.47 -1.81 4.61
N ALA A 81 26.24 -1.51 3.32
CA ALA A 81 25.32 -0.44 2.93
C ALA A 81 23.89 -0.67 3.43
N ALA A 82 23.40 -1.90 3.36
CA ALA A 82 22.09 -2.27 3.90
C ALA A 82 22.05 -2.24 5.43
N ALA A 83 23.09 -2.74 6.10
CA ALA A 83 23.18 -2.66 7.56
C ALA A 83 23.20 -1.21 8.06
N ASP A 84 23.90 -0.32 7.37
CA ASP A 84 23.98 1.11 7.70
C ASP A 84 22.66 1.83 7.41
N PHE A 85 22.05 1.57 6.25
CA PHE A 85 20.77 2.17 5.88
C PHE A 85 19.65 1.75 6.84
N PHE A 86 19.52 0.46 7.11
CA PHE A 86 18.54 -0.13 8.04
C PHE A 86 19.07 -0.28 9.47
N SER A 87 19.93 0.65 9.90
CA SER A 87 20.54 0.62 11.24
C SER A 87 19.53 0.71 12.39
N ASP A 88 18.31 1.19 12.11
CA ASP A 88 17.21 1.23 13.06
C ASP A 88 16.28 0.02 12.99
N MET A 89 16.62 -1.05 12.26
CA MET A 89 15.77 -2.22 12.06
C MET A 89 15.20 -2.83 13.35
N ALA A 90 13.92 -3.20 13.34
CA ALA A 90 13.31 -3.92 14.44
C ALA A 90 13.71 -5.41 14.42
N VAL A 91 13.99 -5.99 15.59
CA VAL A 91 14.22 -7.43 15.74
C VAL A 91 13.19 -8.01 16.71
N ARG A 92 12.43 -9.02 16.26
CA ARG A 92 11.37 -9.68 17.03
C ARG A 92 11.21 -11.12 16.58
N ASP A 93 11.04 -12.04 17.54
CA ASP A 93 10.78 -13.46 17.29
C ASP A 93 11.77 -14.10 16.31
N GLY A 94 13.07 -13.78 16.47
CA GLY A 94 14.15 -14.29 15.62
C GLY A 94 14.22 -13.69 14.21
N CYS A 95 13.37 -12.71 13.87
CA CYS A 95 13.36 -12.02 12.59
C CYS A 95 13.83 -10.55 12.74
N ALA A 96 14.65 -10.09 11.80
CA ALA A 96 14.98 -8.68 11.60
C ALA A 96 14.10 -8.11 10.47
N TYR A 97 13.38 -7.04 10.75
CA TYR A 97 12.50 -6.35 9.81
C TYR A 97 13.31 -5.26 9.13
N LEU A 98 13.29 -5.17 7.79
CA LEU A 98 14.01 -4.16 7.01
C LEU A 98 13.30 -2.79 7.04
N ARG A 99 12.86 -2.42 8.25
CA ARG A 99 12.05 -1.28 8.65
C ARG A 99 12.31 -1.02 10.14
N GLY A 100 12.43 0.25 10.51
CA GLY A 100 12.47 0.69 11.90
C GLY A 100 11.40 1.74 12.20
N PHE A 101 11.52 2.41 13.35
CA PHE A 101 10.59 3.45 13.79
C PHE A 101 10.40 4.55 12.74
N GLY A 102 11.48 4.90 12.02
CA GLY A 102 11.47 5.98 11.04
C GLY A 102 10.37 5.81 9.99
N TYR A 103 10.06 4.58 9.60
CA TYR A 103 9.11 4.27 8.53
C TYR A 103 7.69 4.85 8.79
N TYR A 104 7.21 4.79 10.03
CA TYR A 104 5.90 5.33 10.43
C TYR A 104 5.97 6.64 11.21
N ALA A 105 7.16 7.19 11.44
CA ALA A 105 7.30 8.39 12.26
C ALA A 105 6.60 9.63 11.65
N ALA A 106 6.30 9.62 10.36
CA ALA A 106 5.48 10.67 9.74
C ALA A 106 3.98 10.54 10.09
N ASP A 107 3.50 9.38 10.51
CA ASP A 107 2.08 9.13 10.80
C ASP A 107 1.70 9.53 12.24
N ALA A 108 0.59 10.26 12.39
CA ALA A 108 0.07 10.64 13.70
C ALA A 108 -0.33 9.42 14.53
N GLN A 109 -0.74 8.32 13.89
CA GLN A 109 -1.13 7.07 14.53
C GLN A 109 0.05 6.34 15.15
N MET A 110 1.30 6.68 14.83
CA MET A 110 2.47 6.12 15.50
C MET A 110 2.61 6.64 16.94
N TYR A 111 1.89 7.69 17.30
CA TYR A 111 2.01 8.38 18.58
C TYR A 111 0.78 8.20 19.48
N LEU A 112 0.95 8.44 20.78
CA LEU A 112 -0.17 8.44 21.72
C LEU A 112 -1.15 9.60 21.39
N PRO A 113 -2.46 9.43 21.66
CA PRO A 113 -3.43 10.51 21.51
C PRO A 113 -3.00 11.80 22.26
N GLY A 114 -3.00 12.92 21.55
CA GLY A 114 -2.56 14.22 22.09
C GLY A 114 -1.04 14.39 22.25
N ARG A 115 -0.24 13.41 21.82
CA ARG A 115 1.24 13.44 21.87
C ARG A 115 1.91 13.47 20.50
N ALA A 116 1.14 13.30 19.42
CA ALA A 116 1.70 13.37 18.06
C ALA A 116 2.37 14.75 17.84
N PRO A 117 3.63 14.79 17.34
CA PRO A 117 4.25 16.03 16.96
C PRO A 117 3.44 16.77 15.88
N SER A 118 3.68 18.07 15.76
CA SER A 118 3.04 18.87 14.71
C SER A 118 3.29 18.28 13.32
N PRO A 119 2.38 18.46 12.35
CA PRO A 119 2.57 17.98 10.98
C PRO A 119 3.92 18.38 10.39
N ALA A 120 4.33 19.64 10.57
CA ALA A 120 5.63 20.13 10.12
C ALA A 120 6.81 19.34 10.71
N ARG A 121 6.76 19.01 12.00
CA ARG A 121 7.81 18.22 12.67
C ARG A 121 7.79 16.75 12.25
N ARG A 122 6.63 16.17 11.99
CA ARG A 122 6.53 14.82 11.42
C ARG A 122 7.05 14.78 9.98
N PHE A 123 6.75 15.81 9.19
CA PHE A 123 7.22 15.93 7.82
C PHE A 123 8.74 16.16 7.74
N SER A 124 9.35 16.84 8.71
CA SER A 124 10.81 17.05 8.70
C SER A 124 11.58 15.73 8.66
N LEU A 125 11.02 14.66 9.23
CA LEU A 125 11.62 13.32 9.17
C LEU A 125 11.70 12.77 7.74
N VAL A 126 10.73 13.07 6.88
CA VAL A 126 10.78 12.72 5.44
C VAL A 126 11.91 13.50 4.76
N ALA A 127 11.97 14.81 5.00
CA ALA A 127 13.02 15.67 4.43
C ALA A 127 14.43 15.31 4.92
N GLU A 128 14.58 14.93 6.19
CA GLU A 128 15.84 14.49 6.80
C GLU A 128 16.32 13.13 6.25
N ARG A 129 15.40 12.23 5.91
CA ARG A 129 15.73 10.94 5.27
C ARG A 129 16.11 11.09 3.80
N TRP A 130 15.56 12.07 3.09
CA TRP A 130 15.69 12.16 1.63
C TRP A 130 17.14 12.08 1.11
N PRO A 131 18.12 12.82 1.66
CA PRO A 131 19.51 12.73 1.21
C PRO A 131 20.14 11.35 1.41
N ARG A 132 19.65 10.57 2.39
CA ARG A 132 20.13 9.20 2.62
C ARG A 132 19.72 8.28 1.47
N TYR A 133 18.53 8.45 0.88
CA TYR A 133 18.14 7.63 -0.27
C TYR A 133 19.14 7.80 -1.41
N ALA A 134 19.47 9.04 -1.79
CA ALA A 134 20.46 9.31 -2.83
C ALA A 134 21.83 8.70 -2.51
N ALA A 135 22.31 8.84 -1.26
CA ALA A 135 23.61 8.34 -0.83
C ALA A 135 23.71 6.80 -0.86
N PHE A 136 22.63 6.09 -0.54
CA PHE A 136 22.61 4.63 -0.41
C PHE A 136 22.08 3.91 -1.67
N ALA A 137 21.47 4.62 -2.63
CA ALA A 137 20.85 4.02 -3.80
C ALA A 137 21.79 3.11 -4.61
N ARG A 138 22.97 3.61 -5.02
CA ARG A 138 23.95 2.84 -5.78
C ARG A 138 24.51 1.63 -5.00
N PRO A 139 25.08 1.80 -3.79
CA PRO A 139 25.69 0.66 -3.08
C PRO A 139 24.67 -0.43 -2.68
N LEU A 140 23.38 -0.09 -2.49
CA LEU A 140 22.33 -1.08 -2.30
C LEU A 140 21.95 -1.80 -3.60
N ALA A 141 21.84 -1.07 -4.71
CA ALA A 141 21.52 -1.64 -6.01
C ALA A 141 22.60 -2.61 -6.51
N ASP A 142 23.88 -2.30 -6.28
CA ASP A 142 25.01 -3.11 -6.79
C ASP A 142 24.91 -4.58 -6.35
N GLY A 143 24.58 -4.84 -5.08
CA GLY A 143 24.43 -6.21 -4.56
C GLY A 143 23.16 -6.91 -5.04
N ALA A 144 22.08 -6.15 -5.30
CA ALA A 144 20.82 -6.68 -5.80
C ALA A 144 20.82 -6.90 -7.33
N ALA A 145 21.72 -6.25 -8.05
CA ALA A 145 21.88 -6.32 -9.51
C ALA A 145 22.82 -7.44 -9.98
N GLU A 146 23.45 -8.17 -9.05
CA GLU A 146 24.27 -9.36 -9.34
C GLU A 146 23.46 -10.42 -10.12
N GLU A 147 24.13 -11.23 -10.95
CA GLU A 147 23.50 -12.34 -11.68
C GLU A 147 24.21 -13.67 -11.36
N PRO A 148 23.61 -14.56 -10.56
CA PRO A 148 22.32 -14.40 -9.85
C PRO A 148 22.42 -13.45 -8.64
N ALA A 149 21.33 -12.75 -8.33
CA ALA A 149 21.29 -11.87 -7.16
C ALA A 149 21.23 -12.70 -5.88
N ARG A 150 21.94 -12.27 -4.84
CA ARG A 150 21.82 -12.88 -3.51
C ARG A 150 20.49 -12.48 -2.89
N TRP A 151 19.81 -13.45 -2.24
CA TRP A 151 18.47 -13.26 -1.66
C TRP A 151 18.35 -12.02 -0.76
N TYR A 152 19.21 -11.92 0.26
CA TYR A 152 19.09 -10.86 1.26
C TYR A 152 19.47 -9.46 0.74
N PRO A 153 20.54 -9.28 -0.06
CA PRO A 153 20.78 -8.01 -0.77
C PRO A 153 19.62 -7.61 -1.69
N TRP A 154 19.01 -8.57 -2.39
CA TRP A 154 17.84 -8.30 -3.22
C TRP A 154 16.64 -7.81 -2.38
N LEU A 155 16.31 -8.49 -1.28
CA LEU A 155 15.27 -8.04 -0.35
C LEU A 155 15.57 -6.65 0.26
N ALA A 156 16.84 -6.36 0.55
CA ALA A 156 17.25 -5.05 1.05
C ALA A 156 17.02 -3.93 0.03
N TRP A 157 17.27 -4.20 -1.25
CA TRP A 157 16.98 -3.27 -2.34
C TRP A 157 15.48 -3.02 -2.52
N LEU A 158 14.66 -4.07 -2.48
CA LEU A 158 13.19 -3.92 -2.53
C LEU A 158 12.68 -3.11 -1.33
N ALA A 159 13.16 -3.42 -0.12
CA ALA A 159 12.84 -2.67 1.08
C ALA A 159 13.26 -1.20 0.95
N PHE A 160 14.44 -0.92 0.40
CA PHE A 160 14.92 0.45 0.23
C PHE A 160 14.01 1.26 -0.72
N LEU A 161 13.64 0.69 -1.86
CA LEU A 161 12.77 1.34 -2.83
C LEU A 161 11.38 1.61 -2.25
N GLU A 162 10.78 0.63 -1.58
CA GLU A 162 9.49 0.81 -0.89
C GLU A 162 9.55 1.92 0.18
N ALA A 163 10.66 2.08 0.90
CA ALA A 163 10.80 3.19 1.87
C ALA A 163 10.80 4.55 1.18
N ALA A 164 11.49 4.67 0.05
CA ALA A 164 11.47 5.88 -0.76
C ALA A 164 10.07 6.16 -1.34
N VAL A 165 9.38 5.12 -1.84
CA VAL A 165 8.00 5.22 -2.35
C VAL A 165 7.04 5.71 -1.25
N ASN A 166 7.08 5.11 -0.06
CA ASN A 166 6.26 5.53 1.10
C ASN A 166 6.47 7.02 1.44
N ASP A 167 7.73 7.47 1.46
CA ASP A 167 8.05 8.88 1.74
C ASP A 167 7.55 9.84 0.64
N VAL A 168 7.61 9.41 -0.63
CA VAL A 168 7.05 10.17 -1.75
C VAL A 168 5.53 10.22 -1.66
N CYS A 169 4.85 9.12 -1.33
CA CYS A 169 3.40 9.11 -1.15
C CYS A 169 2.97 9.97 0.04
N THR A 170 3.73 9.99 1.15
CA THR A 170 3.53 10.94 2.25
C THR A 170 3.68 12.39 1.78
N ALA A 171 4.72 12.69 1.00
CA ALA A 171 4.93 14.02 0.45
C ALA A 171 3.81 14.45 -0.50
N ARG A 172 3.40 13.54 -1.37
CA ARG A 172 2.33 13.74 -2.34
C ARG A 172 1.02 14.03 -1.60
N TRP A 173 0.65 13.20 -0.63
CA TRP A 173 -0.54 13.44 0.19
C TRP A 173 -0.49 14.83 0.85
N SER A 174 0.66 15.20 1.40
CA SER A 174 0.85 16.49 2.06
C SER A 174 0.65 17.66 1.09
N ALA A 175 1.18 17.58 -0.13
CA ALA A 175 0.96 18.57 -1.19
C ALA A 175 -0.52 18.68 -1.57
N ALA A 176 -1.21 17.55 -1.73
CA ALA A 176 -2.64 17.52 -2.03
C ALA A 176 -3.48 18.14 -0.89
N ALA A 177 -3.16 17.84 0.37
CA ALA A 177 -3.82 18.40 1.54
C ALA A 177 -3.63 19.92 1.68
N LEU A 178 -2.52 20.45 1.15
CA LEU A 178 -2.24 21.88 1.07
C LEU A 178 -2.84 22.58 -0.16
N GLY A 179 -3.45 21.83 -1.09
CA GLY A 179 -3.96 22.33 -2.36
C GLY A 179 -2.87 22.72 -3.37
N GLN A 180 -1.69 22.09 -3.28
CA GLN A 180 -0.53 22.37 -4.14
C GLN A 180 -0.47 21.38 -5.31
N GLU A 181 -1.35 21.55 -6.29
CA GLU A 181 -1.51 20.61 -7.40
C GLU A 181 -0.25 20.51 -8.30
N GLU A 182 0.47 21.61 -8.51
CA GLU A 182 1.76 21.59 -9.26
C GLU A 182 2.82 20.76 -8.53
N THR A 183 2.95 20.96 -7.22
CA THR A 183 3.84 20.17 -6.36
C THR A 183 3.45 18.70 -6.35
N ALA A 184 2.14 18.41 -6.30
CA ALA A 184 1.62 17.04 -6.37
C ALA A 184 1.99 16.37 -7.70
N ALA A 185 1.91 17.08 -8.83
CA ALA A 185 2.27 16.54 -10.14
C ALA A 185 3.77 16.19 -10.24
N VAL A 186 4.67 16.98 -9.65
CA VAL A 186 6.11 16.64 -9.58
C VAL A 186 6.32 15.36 -8.78
N LEU A 187 5.63 15.23 -7.65
CA LEU A 187 5.70 14.05 -6.79
C LEU A 187 5.09 12.81 -7.46
N ASP A 188 4.06 12.97 -8.28
CA ASP A 188 3.48 11.89 -9.09
C ASP A 188 4.50 11.34 -10.11
N GLY A 189 5.30 12.21 -10.73
CA GLY A 189 6.39 11.79 -11.64
C GLY A 189 7.53 11.06 -10.92
N LEU A 190 7.91 11.52 -9.72
CA LEU A 190 8.90 10.85 -8.88
C LEU A 190 8.40 9.48 -8.40
N LEU A 191 7.12 9.40 -8.00
CA LEU A 191 6.44 8.17 -7.62
C LEU A 191 6.44 7.17 -8.77
N GLU A 192 6.11 7.60 -10.00
CA GLU A 192 6.17 6.74 -11.17
C GLU A 192 7.58 6.19 -11.41
N GLY A 193 8.61 7.04 -11.35
CA GLY A 193 9.99 6.61 -11.53
C GLY A 193 10.45 5.54 -10.53
N LEU A 194 10.15 5.75 -9.24
CA LEU A 194 10.48 4.80 -8.18
C LEU A 194 9.65 3.52 -8.25
N ALA A 195 8.35 3.63 -8.53
CA ALA A 195 7.47 2.48 -8.67
C ALA A 195 7.90 1.58 -9.84
N VAL A 196 8.34 2.16 -10.96
CA VAL A 196 8.90 1.40 -12.08
C VAL A 196 10.16 0.65 -11.66
N LEU A 197 11.09 1.30 -10.95
CA LEU A 197 12.28 0.61 -10.43
C LEU A 197 11.91 -0.53 -9.48
N LEU A 198 10.91 -0.33 -8.62
CA LEU A 198 10.44 -1.36 -7.70
C LEU A 198 9.79 -2.54 -8.44
N ALA A 199 8.96 -2.28 -9.46
CA ALA A 199 8.38 -3.30 -10.33
C ALA A 199 9.45 -4.08 -11.11
N GLU A 200 10.45 -3.37 -11.64
CA GLU A 200 11.58 -3.98 -12.34
C GLU A 200 12.41 -4.89 -11.44
N ALA A 201 12.73 -4.39 -10.25
CA ALA A 201 13.53 -5.10 -9.26
C ALA A 201 12.81 -6.31 -8.68
N SER A 202 11.48 -6.24 -8.56
CA SER A 202 10.66 -7.30 -8.00
C SER A 202 10.16 -8.27 -9.07
N PHE A 203 9.03 -7.97 -9.70
CA PHE A 203 8.26 -8.86 -10.55
C PHE A 203 8.94 -9.11 -11.90
N ASN A 204 9.39 -8.05 -12.60
CA ASN A 204 9.92 -8.21 -13.96
C ASN A 204 11.25 -8.98 -13.98
N ARG A 205 12.01 -8.95 -12.87
CA ARG A 205 13.30 -9.66 -12.75
C ARG A 205 13.17 -11.16 -13.00
N TRP A 206 12.15 -11.80 -12.43
CA TRP A 206 11.91 -13.24 -12.56
C TRP A 206 10.74 -13.58 -13.49
N HIS A 207 9.96 -12.57 -13.92
CA HIS A 207 8.88 -12.70 -14.88
C HIS A 207 9.16 -11.87 -16.15
N PRO A 208 10.07 -12.30 -17.04
CA PRO A 208 10.56 -11.48 -18.17
C PRO A 208 9.48 -11.10 -19.20
N ALA A 209 8.35 -11.82 -19.25
CA ALA A 209 7.21 -11.45 -20.07
C ALA A 209 6.39 -10.26 -19.50
N ALA A 210 6.64 -9.87 -18.24
CA ALA A 210 5.92 -8.81 -17.55
C ALA A 210 6.40 -7.43 -17.98
N GLY A 211 7.70 -7.22 -18.17
CA GLY A 211 8.21 -5.90 -18.49
C GLY A 211 9.72 -5.88 -18.67
N PRO A 212 10.29 -4.74 -19.13
CA PRO A 212 11.73 -4.58 -19.21
C PRO A 212 12.37 -4.71 -17.82
N CYS A 213 13.60 -5.19 -17.78
CA CYS A 213 14.41 -5.26 -16.56
C CYS A 213 15.86 -5.00 -16.93
N ALA A 214 16.48 -3.98 -16.33
CA ALA A 214 17.88 -3.63 -16.59
C ALA A 214 18.64 -3.44 -15.26
N PRO A 215 19.01 -4.54 -14.57
CA PRO A 215 19.57 -4.49 -13.22
C PRO A 215 20.79 -3.59 -13.07
N HIS A 216 21.70 -3.65 -14.05
CA HIS A 216 22.92 -2.83 -14.10
C HIS A 216 22.67 -1.30 -14.15
N THR A 217 21.44 -0.85 -14.39
CA THR A 217 21.07 0.58 -14.42
C THR A 217 20.34 1.06 -13.17
N TRP A 218 19.95 0.15 -12.27
CA TRP A 218 19.07 0.48 -11.15
C TRP A 218 19.68 1.54 -10.22
N GLY A 219 20.96 1.41 -9.87
CA GLY A 219 21.65 2.37 -9.01
C GLY A 219 21.65 3.78 -9.62
N ASP A 220 22.05 3.90 -10.88
CA ASP A 220 22.12 5.19 -11.60
C ASP A 220 20.75 5.85 -11.73
N ARG A 221 19.73 5.07 -12.10
CA ARG A 221 18.35 5.56 -12.24
C ARG A 221 17.77 6.00 -10.90
N ALA A 222 18.01 5.24 -9.84
CA ALA A 222 17.56 5.61 -8.50
C ALA A 222 18.27 6.88 -8.01
N VAL A 223 19.59 7.00 -8.20
CA VAL A 223 20.32 8.24 -7.87
C VAL A 223 19.79 9.43 -8.66
N ALA A 224 19.52 9.28 -9.95
CA ALA A 224 18.98 10.38 -10.78
C ALA A 224 17.63 10.90 -10.27
N LEU A 225 16.76 10.01 -9.77
CA LEU A 225 15.49 10.38 -9.16
C LEU A 225 15.65 10.99 -7.77
N LEU A 226 16.48 10.38 -6.92
CA LEU A 226 16.59 10.70 -5.50
C LEU A 226 17.49 11.91 -5.21
N ALA A 227 18.46 12.18 -6.11
CA ALA A 227 19.37 13.32 -6.02
C ALA A 227 18.91 14.53 -6.84
N ASP A 228 17.71 14.48 -7.45
CA ASP A 228 17.15 15.60 -8.21
C ASP A 228 16.99 16.84 -7.29
N PRO A 229 17.67 17.97 -7.58
CA PRO A 229 17.51 19.19 -6.82
C PRO A 229 16.06 19.67 -6.77
N HIS A 230 15.28 19.46 -7.83
CA HIS A 230 13.89 19.88 -7.88
C HIS A 230 13.02 19.08 -6.90
N ALA A 231 13.27 17.77 -6.75
CA ALA A 231 12.59 16.96 -5.75
C ALA A 231 12.91 17.45 -4.32
N ALA A 232 14.17 17.80 -4.04
CA ALA A 232 14.56 18.35 -2.74
C ALA A 232 13.91 19.71 -2.45
N GLU A 233 13.83 20.60 -3.44
CA GLU A 233 13.13 21.89 -3.35
C GLU A 233 11.65 21.72 -3.05
N VAL A 234 10.98 20.79 -3.75
CA VAL A 234 9.58 20.44 -3.54
C VAL A 234 9.34 19.96 -2.11
N LEU A 235 10.14 19.00 -1.62
CA LEU A 235 10.01 18.49 -0.26
C LEU A 235 10.21 19.61 0.78
N HIS A 236 11.22 20.46 0.60
CA HIS A 236 11.45 21.59 1.49
C HIS A 236 10.27 22.59 1.46
N GLY A 237 9.73 22.88 0.27
CA GLY A 237 8.56 23.73 0.08
C GLY A 237 7.33 23.23 0.82
N VAL A 238 7.02 21.94 0.73
CA VAL A 238 5.90 21.31 1.46
C VAL A 238 6.12 21.45 2.97
N GLY A 239 7.32 21.15 3.47
CA GLY A 239 7.65 21.28 4.90
C GLY A 239 7.46 22.69 5.45
N ARG A 240 7.88 23.72 4.68
CA ARG A 240 7.69 25.13 5.04
C ARG A 240 6.21 25.49 5.11
N GLU A 241 5.41 25.08 4.14
CA GLU A 241 3.97 25.40 4.09
C GLU A 241 3.18 24.74 5.22
N LEU A 242 3.52 23.48 5.56
CA LEU A 242 2.97 22.80 6.73
C LEU A 242 3.23 23.58 8.03
N ALA A 243 4.42 24.18 8.16
CA ALA A 243 4.78 24.99 9.33
C ALA A 243 4.03 26.34 9.36
N CYS A 244 3.89 27.01 8.21
CA CYS A 244 3.28 28.33 8.12
C CYS A 244 1.75 28.32 8.27
N ARG A 245 1.07 27.28 7.75
CA ARG A 245 -0.41 27.27 7.67
C ARG A 245 -1.12 26.70 8.89
N GLY A 246 -0.38 26.22 9.89
CA GLY A 246 -0.97 25.47 11.01
C GLY A 246 -1.77 24.27 10.50
N ALA A 247 -1.17 23.52 9.57
CA ALA A 247 -1.83 22.44 8.87
C ALA A 247 -2.48 21.45 9.85
N ALA A 248 -3.60 20.87 9.43
CA ALA A 248 -4.32 19.89 10.24
C ALA A 248 -3.47 18.63 10.45
N ALA A 249 -3.74 17.90 11.54
CA ALA A 249 -2.91 16.75 11.94
C ALA A 249 -2.82 15.67 10.84
N ASP A 250 -3.84 15.56 10.01
CA ASP A 250 -3.99 14.62 8.93
C ASP A 250 -3.30 15.03 7.63
N ALA A 251 -2.78 16.26 7.54
CA ALA A 251 -2.04 16.73 6.36
C ALA A 251 -0.74 15.95 6.12
N VAL A 252 -0.24 15.22 7.12
CA VAL A 252 0.94 14.36 6.99
C VAL A 252 0.60 12.98 7.52
N ARG A 253 0.75 11.96 6.68
CA ARG A 253 0.48 10.56 7.00
C ARG A 253 1.48 9.65 6.31
N ALA A 254 1.87 8.56 6.97
CA ALA A 254 2.57 7.49 6.28
C ALA A 254 1.55 6.78 5.38
N VAL A 255 1.89 6.64 4.11
CA VAL A 255 1.02 5.96 3.15
C VAL A 255 1.42 4.49 3.13
N ARG A 256 0.55 3.64 3.68
CA ARG A 256 0.83 2.25 4.08
C ARG A 256 1.08 1.37 2.85
N GLU A 257 2.24 0.72 2.75
CA GLU A 257 2.58 -0.04 1.52
C GLU A 257 3.21 -1.41 1.68
N GLY A 258 3.41 -1.91 2.90
CA GLY A 258 4.26 -3.10 3.08
C GLY A 258 3.77 -4.40 2.39
N ASP A 259 2.49 -4.54 2.04
CA ASP A 259 1.96 -5.67 1.27
C ASP A 259 1.57 -5.30 -0.19
N VAL A 260 1.66 -4.01 -0.55
CA VAL A 260 1.15 -3.49 -1.84
C VAL A 260 1.88 -4.12 -3.01
N LEU A 261 3.20 -4.33 -2.90
CA LEU A 261 3.97 -4.90 -4.01
C LEU A 261 3.47 -6.29 -4.42
N TRP A 262 3.27 -7.19 -3.43
CA TRP A 262 2.77 -8.54 -3.68
C TRP A 262 1.34 -8.52 -4.21
N GLN A 263 0.49 -7.66 -3.63
CA GLN A 263 -0.92 -7.55 -4.03
C GLN A 263 -1.05 -6.98 -5.46
N VAL A 264 -0.25 -5.99 -5.81
CA VAL A 264 -0.19 -5.39 -7.14
C VAL A 264 0.33 -6.40 -8.16
N ALA A 265 1.38 -7.17 -7.83
CA ALA A 265 1.87 -8.25 -8.68
C ALA A 265 0.79 -9.32 -8.91
N ALA A 266 -0.04 -9.62 -7.90
CA ALA A 266 -1.14 -10.56 -8.03
C ALA A 266 -2.21 -10.03 -8.98
N VAL A 267 -2.52 -8.73 -8.92
CA VAL A 267 -3.41 -8.05 -9.85
C VAL A 267 -2.84 -8.07 -11.28
N ALA A 268 -1.55 -7.79 -11.44
CA ALA A 268 -0.86 -7.83 -12.73
C ALA A 268 -0.94 -9.22 -13.39
N ASP A 269 -0.86 -10.29 -12.60
CA ASP A 269 -0.86 -11.68 -13.10
C ASP A 269 -2.27 -12.27 -13.27
N THR A 270 -3.25 -11.83 -12.48
CA THR A 270 -4.60 -12.46 -12.46
C THR A 270 -5.70 -11.61 -13.09
N ARG A 271 -5.58 -10.28 -13.07
CA ARG A 271 -6.65 -9.37 -13.53
C ARG A 271 -6.29 -8.64 -14.81
N TRP A 272 -5.07 -8.12 -14.89
CA TRP A 272 -4.63 -7.35 -16.05
C TRP A 272 -4.81 -8.11 -17.38
N PRO A 273 -4.46 -9.41 -17.51
CA PRO A 273 -4.65 -10.15 -18.76
C PRO A 273 -6.11 -10.22 -19.21
N ALA A 274 -7.07 -10.26 -18.27
CA ALA A 274 -8.49 -10.28 -18.61
C ALA A 274 -8.97 -8.91 -19.12
N ILE A 275 -8.45 -7.81 -18.55
CA ILE A 275 -8.73 -6.45 -19.01
C ILE A 275 -8.19 -6.26 -20.42
N THR A 276 -6.95 -6.65 -20.66
CA THR A 276 -6.31 -6.48 -21.97
C THR A 276 -6.90 -7.40 -23.03
N HIS A 277 -7.33 -8.60 -22.67
CA HIS A 277 -8.07 -9.46 -23.60
C HIS A 277 -9.43 -8.86 -24.01
N SER A 278 -10.15 -8.27 -23.06
CA SER A 278 -11.46 -7.65 -23.32
C SER A 278 -11.33 -6.32 -24.08
N HIS A 279 -10.21 -5.62 -23.89
CA HIS A 279 -9.94 -4.29 -24.44
C HIS A 279 -8.51 -4.21 -24.99
N PRO A 280 -8.20 -4.89 -26.12
CA PRO A 280 -6.83 -5.07 -26.59
C PRO A 280 -6.12 -3.79 -27.03
N GLN A 281 -6.89 -2.75 -27.40
CA GLN A 281 -6.34 -1.50 -27.94
C GLN A 281 -6.87 -0.25 -27.23
N ALA A 282 -7.77 -0.39 -26.26
CA ALA A 282 -8.35 0.76 -25.59
C ALA A 282 -7.28 1.46 -24.72
N PRO A 283 -7.23 2.81 -24.71
CA PRO A 283 -6.52 3.55 -23.69
C PRO A 283 -7.05 3.17 -22.31
N VAL A 284 -6.16 3.09 -21.32
CA VAL A 284 -6.51 2.72 -19.96
C VAL A 284 -6.19 3.87 -19.02
N LEU A 285 -7.14 4.23 -18.16
CA LEU A 285 -6.92 5.12 -17.02
C LEU A 285 -6.86 4.27 -15.74
N LEU A 286 -5.67 4.09 -15.19
CA LEU A 286 -5.48 3.49 -13.86
C LEU A 286 -5.68 4.56 -12.80
N VAL A 287 -6.75 4.44 -12.01
CA VAL A 287 -7.06 5.36 -10.92
C VAL A 287 -6.78 4.67 -9.59
N SER A 288 -5.81 5.19 -8.85
CA SER A 288 -5.43 4.67 -7.52
C SER A 288 -6.04 5.51 -6.42
N GLU A 289 -6.59 4.88 -5.39
CA GLU A 289 -7.10 5.64 -4.24
C GLU A 289 -5.96 6.18 -3.37
N ALA A 290 -6.13 7.42 -2.92
CA ALA A 290 -5.23 8.05 -1.97
C ALA A 290 -5.16 7.23 -0.68
N PHE A 291 -4.01 7.33 0.00
CA PHE A 291 -3.62 6.42 1.08
C PHE A 291 -3.28 5.03 0.54
N GLY A 292 -3.99 3.97 0.97
CA GLY A 292 -3.48 2.60 0.89
C GLY A 292 -3.13 2.09 -0.50
N ALA A 293 -3.60 2.73 -1.57
CA ALA A 293 -3.35 2.33 -2.95
C ALA A 293 -2.55 3.34 -3.77
N MET A 294 -2.03 4.44 -3.19
CA MET A 294 -1.48 5.56 -3.98
C MET A 294 -0.34 5.15 -4.92
N ALA A 295 0.56 4.26 -4.49
CA ALA A 295 1.60 3.70 -5.34
C ALA A 295 1.14 2.51 -6.21
N ALA A 296 -0.05 1.95 -5.98
CA ALA A 296 -0.49 0.73 -6.63
C ALA A 296 -0.64 0.85 -8.15
N GLY A 297 -1.20 1.97 -8.64
CA GLY A 297 -1.31 2.25 -10.07
C GLY A 297 0.05 2.41 -10.77
N PRO A 298 0.94 3.30 -10.27
CA PRO A 298 2.31 3.41 -10.78
C PRO A 298 3.07 2.07 -10.75
N LEU A 299 2.95 1.29 -9.67
CA LEU A 299 3.58 -0.04 -9.56
C LEU A 299 3.01 -1.01 -10.58
N LEU A 300 1.68 -1.08 -10.70
CA LEU A 300 1.00 -1.93 -11.67
C LEU A 300 1.49 -1.59 -13.08
N ALA A 301 1.50 -0.31 -13.45
CA ALA A 301 1.98 0.17 -14.74
C ALA A 301 3.45 -0.22 -15.02
N GLY A 302 4.31 -0.21 -14.00
CA GLY A 302 5.70 -0.66 -14.09
C GLY A 302 5.85 -2.18 -14.31
N MET A 303 4.86 -2.97 -13.89
CA MET A 303 4.80 -4.43 -14.10
C MET A 303 4.20 -4.84 -15.45
N LEU A 304 3.74 -3.88 -16.26
CA LEU A 304 3.07 -4.16 -17.53
C LEU A 304 4.05 -4.26 -18.71
N PRO A 305 3.73 -5.07 -19.73
CA PRO A 305 4.50 -5.11 -20.96
C PRO A 305 4.55 -3.72 -21.59
N ALA A 306 5.63 -3.38 -22.31
CA ALA A 306 5.82 -2.04 -22.86
C ALA A 306 4.63 -1.54 -23.72
N ALA A 307 4.01 -2.43 -24.49
CA ALA A 307 2.84 -2.11 -25.30
C ALA A 307 1.60 -1.74 -24.45
N ASP A 308 1.41 -2.43 -23.32
CA ASP A 308 0.32 -2.14 -22.38
C ASP A 308 0.61 -0.89 -21.55
N ARG A 309 1.85 -0.72 -21.09
CA ARG A 309 2.25 0.49 -20.38
C ARG A 309 2.06 1.76 -21.22
N ALA A 310 2.36 1.70 -22.52
CA ALA A 310 2.27 2.84 -23.43
C ALA A 310 0.86 3.42 -23.60
N ARG A 311 -0.18 2.64 -23.27
CA ARG A 311 -1.60 3.06 -23.33
C ARG A 311 -2.21 3.38 -21.97
N VAL A 312 -1.41 3.29 -20.90
CA VAL A 312 -1.85 3.56 -19.53
C VAL A 312 -1.58 5.02 -19.16
N ARG A 313 -2.62 5.67 -18.63
CA ARG A 313 -2.53 6.94 -17.91
C ARG A 313 -2.80 6.69 -16.43
N LEU A 314 -2.10 7.42 -15.58
CA LEU A 314 -2.24 7.32 -14.12
C LEU A 314 -3.07 8.49 -13.60
N ALA A 315 -3.89 8.23 -12.59
CA ALA A 315 -4.57 9.25 -11.80
C ALA A 315 -4.67 8.79 -10.34
N VAL A 316 -4.76 9.75 -9.43
CA VAL A 316 -5.03 9.49 -8.02
C VAL A 316 -6.40 10.05 -7.67
N SER A 317 -7.26 9.18 -7.16
CA SER A 317 -8.53 9.55 -6.58
C SER A 317 -8.34 9.91 -5.11
N ARG A 318 -9.07 10.91 -4.64
CA ARG A 318 -9.12 11.37 -3.25
C ARG A 318 -10.51 11.08 -2.71
N PHE A 319 -10.97 9.84 -2.79
CA PHE A 319 -12.18 9.39 -2.13
C PHE A 319 -11.85 8.33 -1.08
N SER A 320 -12.23 8.57 0.16
CA SER A 320 -12.27 7.50 1.15
C SER A 320 -13.45 7.72 2.05
N VAL A 321 -14.45 6.86 1.88
CA VAL A 321 -15.63 6.84 2.73
C VAL A 321 -15.23 6.55 4.17
N HIS A 322 -14.28 5.63 4.38
CA HIS A 322 -13.82 5.29 5.72
C HIS A 322 -13.17 6.48 6.43
N GLU A 323 -12.23 7.16 5.77
CA GLU A 323 -11.53 8.26 6.41
C GLU A 323 -12.41 9.51 6.59
N ALA A 324 -13.41 9.70 5.70
CA ALA A 324 -14.46 10.69 5.86
C ALA A 324 -15.40 10.36 7.06
N GLU A 325 -15.85 9.11 7.17
CA GLU A 325 -16.70 8.64 8.28
C GLU A 325 -15.98 8.68 9.63
N MET A 326 -14.68 8.40 9.64
CA MET A 326 -13.83 8.52 10.82
C MET A 326 -13.50 9.98 11.19
N ALA A 327 -13.95 10.95 10.38
CA ALA A 327 -13.61 12.37 10.49
C ALA A 327 -12.10 12.62 10.67
N ARG A 328 -11.27 11.75 10.09
CA ARG A 328 -9.81 11.78 10.23
C ARG A 328 -9.19 12.84 9.35
N VAL A 329 -9.88 13.27 8.29
CA VAL A 329 -9.39 14.26 7.34
C VAL A 329 -10.44 15.33 7.06
N ALA A 330 -10.00 16.57 6.89
CA ALA A 330 -10.89 17.69 6.61
C ALA A 330 -11.73 17.49 5.33
N ALA A 331 -13.02 17.82 5.38
CA ALA A 331 -13.98 17.54 4.29
C ALA A 331 -13.61 18.12 2.91
N GLY A 332 -12.82 19.21 2.87
CA GLY A 332 -12.36 19.84 1.63
C GLY A 332 -11.23 19.08 0.92
N THR A 333 -10.52 18.20 1.63
CA THR A 333 -9.37 17.44 1.11
C THR A 333 -9.80 16.21 0.30
N TRP A 334 -11.07 15.79 0.42
CA TRP A 334 -11.67 14.57 -0.15
C TRP A 334 -12.33 14.74 -1.51
N ARG A 335 -11.76 15.57 -2.38
CA ARG A 335 -12.37 15.82 -3.68
C ARG A 335 -11.43 15.45 -4.79
N THR A 336 -11.69 14.31 -5.42
CA THR A 336 -11.17 14.05 -6.76
C THR A 336 -11.74 15.12 -7.69
N GLY A 337 -10.88 15.76 -8.46
CA GLY A 337 -11.34 16.62 -9.55
C GLY A 337 -12.02 15.80 -10.65
N PRO A 338 -12.62 16.45 -11.65
CA PRO A 338 -13.13 15.74 -12.82
C PRO A 338 -12.02 14.95 -13.51
N LEU A 339 -12.29 13.68 -13.82
CA LEU A 339 -11.38 12.79 -14.54
C LEU A 339 -11.96 12.48 -15.91
N ASP A 340 -11.30 12.92 -16.97
CA ASP A 340 -11.71 12.61 -18.35
C ASP A 340 -11.57 11.11 -18.64
N ALA A 341 -12.70 10.49 -18.94
CA ALA A 341 -12.83 9.07 -19.19
C ALA A 341 -13.46 8.77 -20.56
N ASP A 342 -13.59 9.74 -21.46
CA ASP A 342 -14.26 9.50 -22.74
C ASP A 342 -13.53 8.46 -23.60
N GLY A 343 -14.21 7.34 -23.90
CA GLY A 343 -13.67 6.24 -24.69
C GLY A 343 -12.54 5.44 -24.03
N VAL A 344 -12.22 5.67 -22.74
CA VAL A 344 -11.15 4.95 -22.04
C VAL A 344 -11.71 3.82 -21.17
N VAL A 345 -10.88 2.82 -20.92
CA VAL A 345 -11.14 1.81 -19.88
C VAL A 345 -10.61 2.35 -18.55
N VAL A 346 -11.49 2.57 -17.59
CA VAL A 346 -11.12 3.01 -16.25
C VAL A 346 -10.93 1.80 -15.35
N VAL A 347 -9.78 1.71 -14.71
CA VAL A 347 -9.45 0.64 -13.74
C VAL A 347 -9.21 1.31 -12.40
N HIS A 348 -10.15 1.11 -11.48
CA HIS A 348 -10.07 1.60 -10.11
C HIS A 348 -9.31 0.61 -9.23
N VAL A 349 -8.15 1.02 -8.72
CA VAL A 349 -7.30 0.24 -7.82
C VAL A 349 -7.44 0.76 -6.41
N ASP A 350 -7.86 -0.12 -5.49
CA ASP A 350 -8.13 0.19 -4.09
C ASP A 350 -7.42 -0.85 -3.19
N ASP A 351 -6.96 -0.44 -2.01
CA ASP A 351 -6.17 -1.29 -1.12
C ASP A 351 -7.04 -2.36 -0.45
N SER A 352 -8.26 -1.97 -0.08
CA SER A 352 -9.23 -2.83 0.56
C SER A 352 -10.65 -2.37 0.30
N VAL A 353 -11.42 -3.21 -0.37
CA VAL A 353 -12.84 -2.93 -0.60
C VAL A 353 -13.69 -3.60 0.48
N PHE A 354 -14.58 -2.81 1.08
CA PHE A 354 -15.68 -3.29 1.94
C PHE A 354 -17.03 -2.98 1.30
N THR A 355 -17.40 -1.71 1.19
CA THR A 355 -18.77 -1.33 0.77
C THR A 355 -18.94 -1.00 -0.71
N GLY A 356 -17.82 -0.80 -1.43
CA GLY A 356 -17.81 -0.30 -2.81
C GLY A 356 -18.11 1.21 -2.94
N ARG A 357 -18.46 1.92 -1.86
CA ARG A 357 -18.87 3.33 -1.96
C ARG A 357 -17.75 4.28 -2.41
N THR A 358 -16.48 3.95 -2.14
CA THR A 358 -15.33 4.67 -2.71
C THR A 358 -15.34 4.59 -4.23
N HIS A 359 -15.62 3.39 -4.77
CA HIS A 359 -15.76 3.19 -6.21
C HIS A 359 -16.94 3.98 -6.79
N ASP A 360 -18.09 4.00 -6.12
CA ASP A 360 -19.24 4.81 -6.54
C ASP A 360 -18.87 6.31 -6.61
N GLY A 361 -18.18 6.83 -5.60
CA GLY A 361 -17.72 8.22 -5.59
C GLY A 361 -16.71 8.55 -6.70
N LEU A 362 -15.81 7.61 -7.03
CA LEU A 362 -14.94 7.75 -8.19
C LEU A 362 -15.76 7.87 -9.48
N ARG A 363 -16.79 7.03 -9.67
CA ARG A 363 -17.65 7.06 -10.86
C ARG A 363 -18.32 8.42 -11.04
N ASP A 364 -18.74 9.05 -9.94
CA ASP A 364 -19.35 10.38 -9.95
C ASP A 364 -18.37 11.48 -10.41
N SER A 365 -17.06 11.22 -10.34
CA SER A 365 -16.02 12.16 -10.79
C SER A 365 -15.54 11.91 -12.22
N LEU A 366 -15.99 10.83 -12.86
CA LEU A 366 -15.66 10.56 -14.26
C LEU A 366 -16.49 11.47 -15.17
N THR A 367 -15.84 12.09 -16.14
CA THR A 367 -16.49 12.89 -17.19
C THR A 367 -16.38 12.18 -18.54
N GLY A 368 -17.31 12.43 -19.46
CA GLY A 368 -17.38 11.72 -20.74
C GLY A 368 -18.05 10.34 -20.61
N THR A 369 -17.93 9.49 -21.64
CA THR A 369 -18.49 8.13 -21.63
C THR A 369 -17.36 7.10 -21.62
N PRO A 370 -17.06 6.46 -20.48
CA PRO A 370 -16.05 5.41 -20.41
C PRO A 370 -16.44 4.18 -21.23
N ALA A 371 -15.45 3.56 -21.89
CA ALA A 371 -15.64 2.30 -22.61
C ALA A 371 -15.94 1.15 -21.64
N ALA A 372 -15.30 1.16 -20.48
CA ALA A 372 -15.59 0.29 -19.35
C ALA A 372 -15.07 0.92 -18.05
N VAL A 373 -15.63 0.51 -16.92
CA VAL A 373 -15.15 0.89 -15.60
C VAL A 373 -15.08 -0.38 -14.76
N TYR A 374 -13.89 -0.68 -14.24
CA TYR A 374 -13.61 -1.87 -13.45
C TYR A 374 -13.15 -1.51 -12.04
N LEU A 375 -13.62 -2.29 -11.05
CA LEU A 375 -13.08 -2.29 -9.70
C LEU A 375 -12.06 -3.42 -9.57
N VAL A 376 -10.83 -3.09 -9.20
CA VAL A 376 -9.72 -4.03 -9.02
C VAL A 376 -9.15 -3.85 -7.61
N PRO A 377 -9.77 -4.49 -6.59
CA PRO A 377 -9.26 -4.43 -5.24
C PRO A 377 -7.98 -5.26 -5.09
N LEU A 378 -7.02 -4.72 -4.35
CA LEU A 378 -5.87 -5.47 -3.85
C LEU A 378 -6.29 -6.49 -2.80
N THR A 379 -7.24 -6.11 -1.93
CA THR A 379 -7.83 -7.00 -0.92
C THR A 379 -9.35 -6.83 -0.80
N LEU A 380 -10.03 -7.86 -0.31
CA LEU A 380 -11.47 -7.84 -0.01
C LEU A 380 -11.70 -7.98 1.50
N ASP A 381 -12.51 -7.08 2.06
CA ASP A 381 -12.89 -7.12 3.47
C ASP A 381 -14.04 -8.10 3.72
N VAL A 382 -13.64 -9.32 4.06
CA VAL A 382 -14.53 -10.41 4.46
C VAL A 382 -14.67 -10.53 5.98
N GLY A 383 -14.00 -9.69 6.77
CA GLY A 383 -14.00 -9.82 8.22
C GLY A 383 -14.89 -8.79 8.92
N THR A 384 -15.02 -7.58 8.38
CA THR A 384 -15.83 -6.50 8.98
C THR A 384 -17.29 -6.93 9.09
N PRO A 385 -17.91 -7.58 8.09
CA PRO A 385 -19.22 -8.20 8.26
C PRO A 385 -19.39 -9.08 9.51
N PHE A 386 -18.36 -9.85 9.88
CA PHE A 386 -18.42 -10.76 11.03
C PHE A 386 -18.14 -10.07 12.36
N ASN A 387 -17.17 -9.15 12.37
CA ASN A 387 -16.70 -8.53 13.61
C ASN A 387 -17.50 -7.29 13.98
N HIS A 388 -18.08 -6.62 12.99
CA HIS A 388 -18.82 -5.36 13.08
C HIS A 388 -20.05 -5.37 12.14
N PRO A 389 -20.99 -6.32 12.31
CA PRO A 389 -22.19 -6.40 11.46
C PRO A 389 -23.02 -5.10 11.46
N GLU A 390 -22.91 -4.28 12.51
CA GLU A 390 -23.50 -2.95 12.58
C GLU A 390 -23.02 -1.98 11.49
N GLU A 391 -21.81 -2.16 10.95
CA GLU A 391 -21.29 -1.32 9.86
C GLU A 391 -22.01 -1.62 8.54
N LEU A 392 -22.55 -2.82 8.35
CA LEU A 392 -23.34 -3.18 7.16
C LEU A 392 -24.75 -2.56 7.22
N THR A 393 -25.40 -2.62 8.37
CA THR A 393 -26.77 -2.12 8.53
C THR A 393 -26.83 -0.59 8.51
N ALA A 394 -25.76 0.09 8.94
CA ALA A 394 -25.58 1.53 8.79
C ALA A 394 -25.60 2.01 7.33
N LEU A 395 -25.39 1.11 6.35
CA LEU A 395 -25.44 1.43 4.92
C LEU A 395 -26.87 1.54 4.37
N GLY A 396 -27.89 1.17 5.15
CA GLY A 396 -29.30 1.22 4.74
C GLY A 396 -29.64 0.30 3.56
N ARG A 397 -28.82 -0.73 3.32
CA ARG A 397 -29.00 -1.75 2.27
C ARG A 397 -29.28 -3.11 2.91
N ASP A 398 -30.03 -3.95 2.19
CA ASP A 398 -30.11 -5.37 2.53
C ASP A 398 -28.71 -6.01 2.42
N VAL A 399 -28.34 -6.83 3.41
CA VAL A 399 -27.00 -7.41 3.48
C VAL A 399 -26.74 -8.39 2.33
N ALA A 400 -27.73 -9.20 1.95
CA ALA A 400 -27.57 -10.17 0.88
C ALA A 400 -27.44 -9.47 -0.49
N ASP A 401 -28.27 -8.46 -0.75
CA ASP A 401 -28.17 -7.64 -1.97
C ASP A 401 -26.82 -6.91 -2.04
N HIS A 402 -26.35 -6.40 -0.89
CA HIS A 402 -25.04 -5.76 -0.81
C HIS A 402 -23.90 -6.73 -1.14
N LEU A 403 -23.88 -7.92 -0.51
CA LEU A 403 -22.87 -8.93 -0.77
C LEU A 403 -22.89 -9.39 -2.23
N ALA A 404 -24.07 -9.58 -2.82
CA ALA A 404 -24.22 -9.96 -4.22
C ALA A 404 -23.68 -8.87 -5.18
N THR A 405 -24.04 -7.60 -4.92
CA THR A 405 -23.56 -6.46 -5.72
C THR A 405 -22.04 -6.34 -5.65
N LEU A 406 -21.48 -6.46 -4.44
CA LEU A 406 -20.04 -6.38 -4.25
C LEU A 406 -19.32 -7.53 -4.96
N GLU A 407 -19.83 -8.75 -4.85
CA GLU A 407 -19.29 -9.92 -5.55
C GLU A 407 -19.28 -9.73 -7.06
N GLU A 408 -20.38 -9.24 -7.63
CA GLU A 408 -20.46 -8.93 -9.05
C GLU A 408 -19.39 -7.93 -9.47
N GLN A 409 -19.23 -6.84 -8.72
CA GLN A 409 -18.24 -5.80 -9.00
C GLN A 409 -16.80 -6.33 -8.94
N VAL A 410 -16.43 -7.07 -7.89
CA VAL A 410 -15.04 -7.57 -7.72
C VAL A 410 -14.69 -8.73 -8.65
N ARG A 411 -15.71 -9.46 -9.15
CA ARG A 411 -15.52 -10.54 -10.13
C ARG A 411 -15.61 -10.07 -11.57
N GLN A 412 -16.06 -8.85 -11.83
CA GLN A 412 -16.27 -8.30 -13.18
C GLN A 412 -15.06 -8.50 -14.09
N VAL A 413 -13.83 -8.42 -13.54
CA VAL A 413 -12.58 -8.70 -14.26
C VAL A 413 -12.09 -10.10 -13.98
N GLY A 414 -12.14 -11.01 -14.94
CA GLY A 414 -11.52 -12.34 -14.82
C GLY A 414 -12.23 -13.32 -13.87
N GLY A 415 -13.35 -12.95 -13.24
CA GLY A 415 -14.24 -13.87 -12.52
C GLY A 415 -13.78 -14.35 -11.13
N VAL A 416 -12.59 -13.93 -10.67
CA VAL A 416 -12.01 -14.41 -9.40
C VAL A 416 -12.18 -13.39 -8.26
N LEU A 417 -11.90 -13.79 -7.02
CA LEU A 417 -11.69 -12.86 -5.89
C LEU A 417 -10.21 -12.47 -5.76
N PRO A 418 -9.87 -11.33 -5.11
CA PRO A 418 -8.48 -10.97 -4.80
C PRO A 418 -7.74 -12.10 -4.08
N THR A 419 -6.42 -12.14 -4.19
CA THR A 419 -5.61 -13.19 -3.58
C THR A 419 -5.17 -12.85 -2.14
N ALA A 420 -5.37 -11.62 -1.68
CA ALA A 420 -5.13 -11.25 -0.29
C ALA A 420 -6.44 -10.98 0.47
N PRO A 421 -6.57 -11.48 1.71
CA PRO A 421 -7.61 -11.03 2.61
C PRO A 421 -7.32 -9.61 3.08
N SER A 422 -8.35 -8.80 3.28
CA SER A 422 -8.17 -7.50 3.93
C SER A 422 -7.69 -7.67 5.38
N LEU A 423 -6.81 -6.77 5.79
CA LEU A 423 -6.28 -6.71 7.15
C LEU A 423 -7.11 -5.81 8.07
N TRP A 424 -8.05 -5.04 7.52
CA TRP A 424 -8.85 -4.04 8.23
C TRP A 424 -9.81 -4.61 9.27
N ALA A 425 -10.12 -5.89 9.18
CA ALA A 425 -11.20 -6.52 9.91
C ALA A 425 -10.78 -7.45 11.06
N ARG A 426 -9.50 -7.55 11.40
CA ARG A 426 -9.09 -8.43 12.49
C ARG A 426 -9.50 -7.84 13.84
N ARG A 427 -10.59 -8.38 14.42
CA ARG A 427 -11.11 -8.17 15.80
C ARG A 427 -10.70 -6.83 16.43
N LYS A 428 -11.37 -5.73 16.05
CA LYS A 428 -11.41 -4.54 16.91
C LYS A 428 -12.31 -4.88 18.10
N ARG A 429 -11.79 -5.57 19.12
CA ARG A 429 -12.58 -5.80 20.33
C ARG A 429 -12.91 -4.41 20.92
N PRO A 430 -14.16 -4.13 21.32
CA PRO A 430 -14.43 -2.94 22.11
C PRO A 430 -13.66 -3.04 23.43
N GLY A 431 -13.20 -1.89 23.93
CA GLY A 431 -12.41 -1.86 25.16
C GLY A 431 -13.21 -1.97 26.42
N PRO A 432 -12.63 -2.53 27.49
CA PRO A 432 -13.23 -2.45 28.80
C PRO A 432 -13.31 -0.97 29.23
N PRO A 433 -14.39 -0.54 29.89
CA PRO A 433 -14.48 0.80 30.46
C PRO A 433 -13.32 1.08 31.42
N GLY A 434 -12.75 2.29 31.38
CA GLY A 434 -11.64 2.70 32.26
C GLY A 434 -10.25 2.21 31.83
N GLU A 435 -10.14 1.66 30.62
CA GLU A 435 -8.85 1.26 30.07
C GLU A 435 -7.90 2.45 29.87
N SER A 436 -6.62 2.23 30.16
CA SER A 436 -5.58 3.25 29.93
C SER A 436 -5.39 3.52 28.44
N ALA A 437 -4.98 4.74 28.08
CA ALA A 437 -4.66 5.09 26.69
C ALA A 437 -3.63 4.13 26.05
N VAL A 438 -2.73 3.55 26.84
CA VAL A 438 -1.72 2.57 26.43
C VAL A 438 -2.36 1.21 26.08
N ALA A 439 -3.28 0.72 26.91
CA ALA A 439 -3.98 -0.55 26.65
C ALA A 439 -5.02 -0.40 25.53
N ALA A 440 -5.71 0.74 25.47
CA ALA A 440 -6.61 1.09 24.39
C ALA A 440 -5.89 1.17 23.05
N PHE A 441 -4.71 1.82 23.03
CA PHE A 441 -3.88 1.90 21.84
C PHE A 441 -3.33 0.54 21.44
N ALA A 442 -2.78 -0.27 22.37
CA ALA A 442 -2.29 -1.62 22.06
C ALA A 442 -3.38 -2.55 21.48
N ARG A 443 -4.64 -2.37 21.89
CA ARG A 443 -5.76 -3.07 21.28
C ARG A 443 -6.10 -2.54 19.88
N VAL A 444 -6.12 -1.22 19.71
CA VAL A 444 -6.47 -0.57 18.43
C VAL A 444 -5.37 -0.79 17.38
N SER A 445 -4.10 -0.70 17.76
CA SER A 445 -2.96 -1.02 16.89
C SER A 445 -3.00 -2.48 16.45
N GLY A 446 -3.43 -3.40 17.32
CA GLY A 446 -3.68 -4.81 16.96
C GLY A 446 -4.80 -5.05 15.96
N GLY A 447 -5.60 -4.03 15.60
CA GLY A 447 -6.83 -4.17 14.83
C GLY A 447 -6.80 -3.66 13.37
N SER A 448 -5.71 -3.07 12.88
CA SER A 448 -5.68 -2.60 11.48
C SER A 448 -4.31 -2.42 10.82
N ASP A 449 -3.20 -2.36 11.58
CA ASP A 449 -1.84 -2.27 11.00
C ASP A 449 -0.86 -3.05 11.88
N ARG A 450 -0.56 -4.29 11.49
CA ARG A 450 0.30 -5.20 12.27
C ARG A 450 1.76 -4.76 12.25
N LEU A 451 2.22 -4.11 11.17
CA LEU A 451 3.58 -3.58 11.12
C LEU A 451 3.70 -2.37 12.05
N LEU A 452 2.75 -1.43 12.01
CA LEU A 452 2.66 -0.33 12.97
C LEU A 452 2.58 -0.86 14.41
N ALA A 453 1.74 -1.86 14.70
CA ALA A 453 1.63 -2.45 16.02
C ALA A 453 2.94 -3.10 16.49
N LEU A 454 3.59 -3.86 15.60
CA LEU A 454 4.85 -4.53 15.87
C LEU A 454 5.96 -3.52 16.17
N LEU A 455 6.05 -2.46 15.37
CA LEU A 455 7.03 -1.40 15.56
C LEU A 455 6.70 -0.59 16.82
N TRP A 456 5.43 -0.28 17.07
CA TRP A 456 5.02 0.45 18.27
C TRP A 456 5.35 -0.31 19.56
N ASP A 457 5.04 -1.61 19.62
CA ASP A 457 5.41 -2.47 20.76
C ASP A 457 6.92 -2.39 21.03
N ARG A 458 7.70 -2.38 19.95
CA ARG A 458 9.16 -2.36 20.00
C ARG A 458 9.74 -1.00 20.41
N TYR A 459 9.15 0.09 19.93
CA TYR A 459 9.59 1.48 20.19
C TYR A 459 8.70 2.21 21.21
N ALA A 460 8.00 1.46 22.06
CA ALA A 460 7.15 2.03 23.09
C ALA A 460 7.86 3.10 23.95
N PRO A 461 9.17 2.98 24.29
CA PRO A 461 9.90 4.05 24.98
C PRO A 461 10.00 5.35 24.17
N GLU A 462 10.30 5.27 22.88
CA GLU A 462 10.43 6.40 21.96
C GLU A 462 9.08 7.06 21.73
N VAL A 463 8.02 6.27 21.53
CA VAL A 463 6.64 6.75 21.41
C VAL A 463 6.16 7.46 22.68
N ARG A 464 6.57 6.99 23.86
CA ARG A 464 6.21 7.62 25.15
C ARG A 464 6.96 8.94 25.42
N ARG A 465 8.09 9.17 24.75
CA ARG A 465 8.97 10.33 24.95
C ARG A 465 8.75 11.45 23.92
N ALA A 466 8.19 11.11 22.75
CA ALA A 466 7.71 12.07 21.76
C ALA A 466 6.59 12.94 22.34
#